data_AF-A0A8C6X037-F1
#
_entry.id   AF-A0A8C6X037-F1
#
_cell.length_a   1.000
_cell.length_b   1.000
_cell.length_c   1.000
_cell.angle_alpha   90.00
_cell.angle_beta   90.00
_cell.angle_gamma   90.00
#
_symmetry.space_group_name_H-M   'P 1'
#
loop_
_entity.id
_entity.type
_entity.pdbx_description
1 polymer ?
#
loop_
_entity_poly.entity_id
_entity_poly.type
_entity_poly.pdbx_seq_one_letter_code
_entity_poly.pdbx_strand_id
1 'polypeptide(L)'
;MLLVTSGLYIGTAADLNDRQSLEDAGVTHVLSVDSVNPPLPPDSGLCTKWLNILDEATSDLLSHLDECFLFIQAAVDGRGVALVHCQAGRSRSATVVTAFLMKKNHLSFTEAYDTLKKLKPDVQVNPGFEEQLCLYESMQCEVDTSSPQYKQYRLTKITEKFPELQHVPKEVFAVDPANSKSSEVSYRCRKCRRTLFRHSSILSHSVGDGAFQHKKSSNLSGKGLVQCTSYFIEPVQWMEPALLGVMDGQLLCPKCNSKLGSFNWCGDQCSCGRWVTPAFQLHCNRVDEIRLMNLQK
;
A
#
# COMPACT_ATOMS: atom_id res chain seq x y z
N MET A 1 3.56 29.27 -9.81
CA MET A 1 3.88 28.36 -8.69
C MET A 1 3.69 29.06 -7.35
N LEU A 2 3.48 28.34 -6.25
CA LEU A 2 3.21 28.88 -4.91
C LEU A 2 4.20 28.31 -3.89
N LEU A 3 4.80 29.18 -3.06
CA LEU A 3 5.68 28.78 -1.97
C LEU A 3 4.86 28.14 -0.84
N VAL A 4 5.20 26.90 -0.47
CA VAL A 4 4.52 26.17 0.61
C VAL A 4 5.26 26.35 1.93
N THR A 5 6.57 26.12 1.91
CA THR A 5 7.50 26.35 3.02
C THR A 5 8.88 26.64 2.45
N SER A 6 9.83 27.03 3.29
CA SER A 6 11.21 27.30 2.84
C SER A 6 11.76 26.11 2.05
N GLY A 7 12.17 26.36 0.80
CA GLY A 7 12.73 25.35 -0.10
C GLY A 7 11.71 24.48 -0.85
N LEU A 8 10.40 24.72 -0.73
CA LEU A 8 9.36 23.90 -1.38
C LEU A 8 8.24 24.74 -2.01
N TYR A 9 8.02 24.54 -3.31
CA TYR A 9 6.92 25.09 -4.09
C TYR A 9 5.96 24.00 -4.57
N ILE A 10 4.68 24.36 -4.69
CA ILE A 10 3.66 23.60 -5.41
C ILE A 10 3.28 24.34 -6.71
N GLY A 11 3.08 23.60 -7.79
CA GLY A 11 2.75 24.20 -9.09
C GLY A 11 1.85 23.37 -9.99
N THR A 12 1.58 23.95 -11.15
CA THR A 12 0.84 23.41 -12.29
C THR A 12 1.79 23.01 -13.42
N ALA A 13 1.30 22.32 -14.45
CA ALA A 13 2.11 22.02 -15.63
C ALA A 13 2.55 23.29 -16.39
N ALA A 14 1.74 24.36 -16.34
CA ALA A 14 2.07 25.62 -16.98
C ALA A 14 3.28 26.33 -16.35
N ASP A 15 3.49 26.12 -15.03
CA ASP A 15 4.61 26.73 -14.30
C ASP A 15 5.98 26.26 -14.81
N LEU A 16 6.06 25.08 -15.44
CA LEU A 16 7.30 24.59 -16.05
C LEU A 16 7.75 25.39 -17.28
N ASN A 17 6.83 26.10 -17.93
CA ASN A 17 7.15 26.89 -19.12
C ASN A 17 7.69 28.28 -18.78
N ASP A 18 7.56 28.70 -17.52
CA ASP A 18 8.03 30.00 -17.04
C ASP A 18 9.44 29.87 -16.45
N ARG A 19 10.45 29.85 -17.33
CA ARG A 19 11.86 29.71 -16.92
C ARG A 19 12.33 30.83 -16.00
N GLN A 20 11.88 32.06 -16.23
CA GLN A 20 12.29 33.20 -15.40
C GLN A 20 11.79 33.01 -13.97
N SER A 21 10.52 32.62 -13.80
CA SER A 21 9.99 32.34 -12.46
C SER A 21 10.75 31.22 -11.75
N LEU A 22 11.12 30.14 -12.46
CA LEU A 22 11.92 29.04 -11.90
C LEU A 22 13.31 29.50 -11.44
N GLU A 23 13.99 30.31 -12.27
CA GLU A 23 15.30 30.89 -11.97
C GLU A 23 15.24 31.86 -10.79
N ASP A 24 14.27 32.78 -10.78
CA ASP A 24 14.07 33.78 -9.73
C ASP A 24 13.79 33.13 -8.36
N ALA A 25 13.08 32.00 -8.35
CA ALA A 25 12.84 31.22 -7.15
C ALA A 25 13.98 30.27 -6.78
N GLY A 26 15.03 30.18 -7.61
CA GLY A 26 16.17 29.29 -7.39
C GLY A 26 15.79 27.81 -7.42
N VAL A 27 14.83 27.42 -8.26
CA VAL A 27 14.41 26.01 -8.40
C VAL A 27 15.58 25.18 -8.91
N THR A 28 15.88 24.10 -8.20
CA THR A 28 16.97 23.16 -8.50
C THR A 28 16.45 21.75 -8.76
N HIS A 29 15.28 21.42 -8.17
CA HIS A 29 14.67 20.10 -8.25
C HIS A 29 13.22 20.21 -8.74
N VAL A 30 12.82 19.35 -9.66
CA VAL A 30 11.44 19.28 -10.16
C VAL A 30 10.91 17.86 -10.00
N LEU A 31 9.86 17.71 -9.19
CA LEU A 31 9.09 16.49 -9.03
C LEU A 31 7.77 16.59 -9.80
N SER A 32 7.67 15.84 -10.87
CA SER A 32 6.52 15.80 -11.77
C SER A 32 5.66 14.59 -11.45
N VAL A 33 4.43 14.81 -10.97
CA VAL A 33 3.46 13.74 -10.70
C VAL A 33 2.33 13.88 -11.72
N ASP A 34 2.54 13.32 -12.91
CA ASP A 34 1.64 13.53 -14.04
C ASP A 34 1.58 12.33 -15.00
N SER A 35 0.56 12.29 -15.85
CA SER A 35 0.36 11.21 -16.83
C SER A 35 1.31 11.30 -18.03
N VAL A 36 1.89 12.48 -18.24
CA VAL A 36 2.81 12.78 -19.34
C VAL A 36 4.13 13.24 -18.74
N ASN A 37 5.22 12.65 -19.21
CA ASN A 37 6.56 13.13 -18.87
C ASN A 37 6.74 14.54 -19.42
N PRO A 38 7.00 15.57 -18.59
CA PRO A 38 7.12 16.92 -19.08
C PRO A 38 8.35 17.07 -19.99
N PRO A 39 8.26 17.86 -21.06
CA PRO A 39 9.36 18.11 -21.98
C PRO A 39 10.34 19.14 -21.40
N LEU A 40 11.00 18.81 -20.29
CA LEU A 40 12.08 19.63 -19.74
C LEU A 40 13.35 19.44 -20.56
N PRO A 41 14.08 20.52 -20.93
CA PRO A 41 15.33 20.40 -21.64
C PRO A 41 16.35 19.57 -20.84
N PRO A 42 17.08 18.63 -21.47
CA PRO A 42 18.12 17.84 -20.81
C PRO A 42 19.20 18.71 -20.15
N ASP A 43 19.50 19.86 -20.76
CA ASP A 43 20.55 20.80 -20.32
C ASP A 43 20.04 21.87 -19.34
N SER A 44 18.87 21.67 -18.74
CA SER A 44 18.27 22.65 -17.80
C SER A 44 19.06 22.82 -16.49
N GLY A 45 19.99 21.91 -16.19
CA GLY A 45 20.71 21.89 -14.90
C GLY A 45 19.82 21.50 -13.71
N LEU A 46 18.54 21.17 -13.95
CA LEU A 46 17.58 20.76 -12.94
C LEU A 46 17.71 19.27 -12.65
N CYS A 47 17.66 18.89 -11.38
CA CYS A 47 17.44 17.50 -10.99
C CYS A 47 15.95 17.20 -11.14
N THR A 48 15.59 16.24 -11.99
CA THR A 48 14.18 15.94 -12.29
C THR A 48 13.80 14.53 -11.89
N LYS A 49 12.56 14.37 -11.44
CA LYS A 49 11.95 13.06 -11.17
C LYS A 49 10.52 13.09 -11.69
N TRP A 50 10.15 12.07 -12.46
CA TRP A 50 8.80 11.91 -12.98
C TRP A 50 8.14 10.63 -12.46
N LEU A 51 6.90 10.77 -11.99
CA LEU A 51 6.01 9.69 -11.61
C LEU A 51 4.80 9.69 -12.55
N ASN A 52 4.64 8.61 -13.31
CA ASN A 52 3.50 8.42 -14.21
C ASN A 52 2.25 8.01 -13.43
N ILE A 53 1.49 9.01 -12.95
CA ILE A 53 0.31 8.81 -12.11
C ILE A 53 -0.88 9.61 -12.65
N LEU A 54 -2.01 8.93 -12.87
CA LEU A 54 -3.29 9.54 -13.24
C LEU A 54 -3.95 10.18 -12.02
N ASP A 55 -4.83 11.16 -12.23
CA ASP A 55 -5.60 11.79 -11.15
C ASP A 55 -6.89 11.03 -10.86
N GLU A 56 -6.74 9.75 -10.51
CA GLU A 56 -7.85 8.83 -10.31
C GLU A 56 -7.76 8.22 -8.91
N ALA A 57 -8.92 7.97 -8.27
CA ALA A 57 -8.96 7.37 -6.93
C ALA A 57 -8.31 5.97 -6.87
N THR A 58 -8.28 5.26 -8.01
CA THR A 58 -7.65 3.94 -8.17
C THR A 58 -6.13 4.01 -8.33
N SER A 59 -5.55 5.19 -8.61
CA SER A 59 -4.10 5.34 -8.77
C SER A 59 -3.35 5.15 -7.45
N ASP A 60 -2.16 4.53 -7.52
CA ASP A 60 -1.30 4.25 -6.36
C ASP A 60 -0.21 5.32 -6.25
N LEU A 61 -0.39 6.26 -5.32
CA LEU A 61 0.55 7.32 -5.01
C LEU A 61 1.24 7.04 -3.66
N LEU A 62 0.56 6.35 -2.74
CA LEU A 62 1.08 5.90 -1.45
C LEU A 62 2.42 5.18 -1.58
N SER A 63 2.54 4.25 -2.54
CA SER A 63 3.78 3.47 -2.73
C SER A 63 4.99 4.30 -3.13
N HIS A 64 4.81 5.56 -3.51
CA HIS A 64 5.86 6.47 -3.94
C HIS A 64 6.17 7.58 -2.92
N LEU A 65 5.38 7.72 -1.84
CA LEU A 65 5.47 8.87 -0.94
C LEU A 65 6.83 9.02 -0.25
N ASP A 66 7.44 7.93 0.20
CA ASP A 66 8.77 7.98 0.83
C ASP A 66 9.86 8.38 -0.17
N GLU A 67 9.78 7.90 -1.41
CA GLU A 67 10.72 8.28 -2.46
C GLU A 67 10.56 9.75 -2.86
N CYS A 68 9.32 10.25 -2.95
CA CYS A 68 9.00 11.66 -3.14
C CYS A 68 9.57 12.51 -2.00
N PHE A 69 9.37 12.07 -0.75
CA PHE A 69 9.89 12.76 0.42
C PHE A 69 11.40 12.91 0.35
N LEU A 70 12.13 11.82 0.06
CA LEU A 70 13.59 11.85 -0.06
C LEU A 70 14.06 12.79 -1.16
N PHE A 71 13.39 12.80 -2.32
CA PHE A 71 13.71 13.71 -3.42
C PHE A 71 13.54 15.18 -3.03
N ILE A 72 12.42 15.54 -2.40
CA ILE A 72 12.16 16.91 -1.93
C ILE A 72 13.15 17.29 -0.82
N GLN A 73 13.38 16.38 0.13
CA GLN A 73 14.25 16.61 1.28
C GLN A 73 15.70 16.84 0.85
N ALA A 74 16.19 16.10 -0.16
CA ALA A 74 17.52 16.30 -0.72
C ALA A 74 17.72 17.72 -1.30
N ALA A 75 16.70 18.27 -1.96
CA ALA A 75 16.73 19.65 -2.44
C ALA A 75 16.88 20.64 -1.27
N VAL A 76 16.03 20.50 -0.26
CA VAL A 76 16.00 21.40 0.92
C VAL A 76 17.31 21.32 1.70
N ASP A 77 17.85 20.12 1.95
CA ASP A 77 19.11 19.93 2.68
C ASP A 77 20.32 20.46 1.90
N GLY A 78 20.26 20.38 0.56
CA GLY A 78 21.24 20.98 -0.33
C GLY A 78 21.17 22.52 -0.41
N ARG A 79 20.29 23.16 0.36
CA ARG A 79 19.93 24.59 0.24
C ARG A 79 19.40 24.98 -1.15
N GLY A 80 18.89 24.00 -1.89
CA GLY A 80 18.16 24.21 -3.13
C GLY A 80 16.67 24.37 -2.88
N VAL A 81 15.93 24.51 -3.98
CA VAL A 81 14.47 24.61 -3.96
C VAL A 81 13.85 23.50 -4.82
N ALA A 82 12.86 22.82 -4.27
CA ALA A 82 12.04 21.82 -4.97
C ALA A 82 10.72 22.42 -5.45
N LEU A 83 10.35 22.12 -6.70
CA LEU A 83 9.01 22.32 -7.24
C LEU A 83 8.31 20.97 -7.40
N VAL A 84 7.16 20.80 -6.73
CA VAL A 84 6.29 19.63 -6.93
C VAL A 84 5.08 20.08 -7.74
N HIS A 85 4.86 19.47 -8.90
CA HIS A 85 3.75 19.85 -9.78
C HIS A 85 3.00 18.65 -10.37
N CYS A 86 1.78 18.93 -10.82
CA CYS A 86 0.98 18.07 -11.67
C CYS A 86 0.23 18.96 -12.68
N GLN A 87 -0.73 18.43 -13.44
CA GLN A 87 -1.45 19.19 -14.46
C GLN A 87 -2.04 20.51 -13.93
N ALA A 88 -2.85 20.45 -12.87
CA ALA A 88 -3.59 21.59 -12.32
C ALA A 88 -3.03 22.11 -10.98
N GLY A 89 -2.08 21.40 -10.36
CA GLY A 89 -1.57 21.77 -9.04
C GLY A 89 -2.57 21.60 -7.89
N ARG A 90 -3.58 20.73 -8.04
CA ARG A 90 -4.73 20.64 -7.13
C ARG A 90 -4.85 19.32 -6.35
N SER A 91 -4.56 18.18 -6.97
CA SER A 91 -4.79 16.85 -6.40
C SER A 91 -3.49 16.04 -6.25
N ARG A 92 -2.90 15.55 -7.35
CA ARG A 92 -1.64 14.74 -7.32
C ARG A 92 -0.47 15.43 -6.61
N SER A 93 -0.08 16.63 -7.05
CA SER A 93 1.01 17.37 -6.39
C SER A 93 0.65 17.80 -4.97
N ALA A 94 -0.61 18.16 -4.73
CA ALA A 94 -1.10 18.49 -3.39
C ALA A 94 -1.03 17.28 -2.44
N THR A 95 -1.27 16.08 -2.93
CA THR A 95 -1.13 14.83 -2.16
C THR A 95 0.33 14.63 -1.73
N VAL A 96 1.28 14.76 -2.66
CA VAL A 96 2.72 14.64 -2.36
C VAL A 96 3.18 15.72 -1.37
N VAL A 97 2.77 16.97 -1.58
CA VAL A 97 3.12 18.08 -0.68
C VAL A 97 2.51 17.88 0.71
N THR A 98 1.27 17.41 0.80
CA THR A 98 0.61 17.09 2.07
C THR A 98 1.38 16.00 2.81
N ALA A 99 1.71 14.89 2.13
CA ALA A 99 2.53 13.81 2.71
C ALA A 99 3.91 14.28 3.18
N PHE A 100 4.55 15.18 2.42
CA PHE A 100 5.82 15.77 2.82
C PHE A 100 5.67 16.57 4.12
N LEU A 101 4.63 17.41 4.24
CA LEU A 101 4.36 18.18 5.45
C LEU A 101 4.03 17.27 6.65
N MET A 102 3.24 16.22 6.45
CA MET A 102 2.95 15.21 7.48
C MET A 102 4.23 14.61 8.03
N LYS A 103 5.10 14.09 7.16
CA LYS A 103 6.34 13.42 7.55
C LYS A 103 7.37 14.39 8.14
N LYS A 104 7.58 15.55 7.51
CA LYS A 104 8.61 16.52 7.91
C LYS A 104 8.30 17.18 9.25
N ASN A 105 7.03 17.49 9.49
CA ASN A 105 6.60 18.29 10.63
C ASN A 105 5.83 17.46 11.68
N HIS A 106 5.74 16.13 11.49
CA HIS A 106 4.96 15.23 12.34
C HIS A 106 3.49 15.65 12.50
N LEU A 107 2.89 16.11 11.40
CA LEU A 107 1.50 16.56 11.37
C LEU A 107 0.57 15.42 11.00
N SER A 108 -0.64 15.46 11.54
CA SER A 108 -1.73 14.62 11.04
C SER A 108 -2.09 14.97 9.59
N PHE A 109 -2.79 14.06 8.91
CA PHE A 109 -3.30 14.33 7.55
C PHE A 109 -4.13 15.62 7.52
N THR A 110 -5.06 15.77 8.48
CA THR A 110 -5.94 16.94 8.55
C THR A 110 -5.15 18.23 8.75
N GLU A 111 -4.19 18.26 9.68
CA GLU A 111 -3.38 19.46 9.94
C GLU A 111 -2.52 19.87 8.74
N ALA A 112 -1.86 18.90 8.10
CA ALA A 112 -1.03 19.14 6.92
C ALA A 112 -1.87 19.62 5.73
N TYR A 113 -3.02 18.99 5.49
CA TYR A 113 -3.92 19.33 4.39
C TYR A 113 -4.54 20.71 4.59
N ASP A 114 -5.00 21.03 5.80
CA ASP A 114 -5.54 22.35 6.12
C ASP A 114 -4.48 23.45 6.02
N THR A 115 -3.24 23.15 6.38
CA THR A 115 -2.11 24.08 6.19
C THR A 115 -1.91 24.40 4.71
N LEU A 116 -1.88 23.37 3.85
CA LEU A 116 -1.76 23.58 2.41
C LEU A 116 -2.97 24.31 1.82
N LYS A 117 -4.19 23.97 2.27
CA LYS A 117 -5.44 24.55 1.77
C LYS A 117 -5.62 26.02 2.16
N LYS A 118 -5.11 26.43 3.33
CA LYS A 118 -5.04 27.86 3.71
C LYS A 118 -4.16 28.67 2.76
N LEU A 119 -3.04 28.09 2.31
CA LEU A 119 -2.13 28.72 1.35
C LEU A 119 -2.68 28.68 -0.08
N LYS A 120 -3.32 27.57 -0.45
CA LYS A 120 -3.85 27.31 -1.79
C LYS A 120 -5.31 26.83 -1.73
N PRO A 121 -6.30 27.74 -1.67
CA PRO A 121 -7.70 27.40 -1.43
C PRO A 121 -8.36 26.49 -2.49
N ASP A 122 -7.82 26.44 -3.71
CA ASP A 122 -8.31 25.61 -4.80
C ASP A 122 -7.79 24.16 -4.77
N VAL A 123 -6.94 23.80 -3.79
CA VAL A 123 -6.52 22.41 -3.54
C VAL A 123 -7.72 21.54 -3.25
N GLN A 124 -7.76 20.40 -3.95
CA GLN A 124 -8.80 19.40 -3.85
C GLN A 124 -8.19 18.06 -4.21
N VAL A 125 -7.70 17.36 -3.19
CA VAL A 125 -7.21 15.97 -3.32
C VAL A 125 -8.41 15.07 -3.60
N ASN A 126 -8.24 14.09 -4.49
CA ASN A 126 -9.32 13.15 -4.78
C ASN A 126 -9.51 12.14 -3.61
N PRO A 127 -10.71 11.55 -3.43
CA PRO A 127 -10.98 10.69 -2.27
C PRO A 127 -10.03 9.50 -2.10
N GLY A 128 -9.59 8.87 -3.19
CA GLY A 128 -8.68 7.73 -3.12
C GLY A 128 -7.26 8.13 -2.67
N PHE A 129 -6.84 9.37 -2.92
CA PHE A 129 -5.61 9.93 -2.38
C PHE A 129 -5.77 10.40 -0.93
N GLU A 130 -6.94 10.88 -0.52
CA GLU A 130 -7.22 11.16 0.90
C GLU A 130 -7.13 9.87 1.73
N GLU A 131 -7.72 8.77 1.27
CA GLU A 131 -7.60 7.45 1.91
C GLU A 131 -6.14 6.98 2.01
N GLN A 132 -5.33 7.24 0.98
CA GLN A 132 -3.91 6.92 0.97
C GLN A 132 -3.11 7.73 1.99
N LEU A 133 -3.43 9.02 2.18
CA LEU A 133 -2.80 9.86 3.20
C LEU A 133 -3.18 9.42 4.61
N CYS A 134 -4.45 9.06 4.85
CA CYS A 134 -4.88 8.47 6.12
C CYS A 134 -4.16 7.14 6.42
N LEU A 135 -3.98 6.29 5.40
CA LEU A 135 -3.22 5.06 5.54
C LEU A 135 -1.74 5.36 5.85
N TYR A 136 -1.13 6.32 5.16
CA TYR A 136 0.24 6.77 5.42
C TYR A 136 0.42 7.26 6.86
N GLU A 137 -0.51 8.08 7.36
CA GLU A 137 -0.55 8.52 8.76
C GLU A 137 -0.63 7.34 9.73
N SER A 138 -1.51 6.37 9.47
CA SER A 138 -1.66 5.18 10.33
C SER A 138 -0.40 4.31 10.38
N MET A 139 0.45 4.41 9.35
CA MET A 139 1.77 3.78 9.26
C MET A 139 2.89 4.75 9.70
N GLN A 140 2.57 5.76 10.50
CA GLN A 140 3.52 6.73 11.06
C GLN A 140 4.30 7.51 10.00
N CYS A 141 3.65 7.78 8.86
CA CYS A 141 4.26 8.43 7.69
C CYS A 141 5.48 7.67 7.15
N GLU A 142 5.45 6.34 7.19
CA GLU A 142 6.41 5.47 6.52
C GLU A 142 5.68 4.40 5.71
N VAL A 143 6.18 4.10 4.51
CA VAL A 143 5.66 3.02 3.68
C VAL A 143 6.27 1.71 4.14
N ASP A 144 5.76 1.17 5.26
CA ASP A 144 6.15 -0.16 5.73
C ASP A 144 5.51 -1.25 4.87
N THR A 145 6.30 -1.72 3.90
CA THR A 145 5.92 -2.80 2.98
C THR A 145 5.65 -4.15 3.67
N SER A 146 6.11 -4.32 4.91
CA SER A 146 5.85 -5.52 5.71
C SER A 146 4.53 -5.46 6.48
N SER A 147 3.95 -4.27 6.63
CA SER A 147 2.73 -4.08 7.42
C SER A 147 1.52 -4.79 6.78
N PRO A 148 0.66 -5.43 7.58
CA PRO A 148 -0.58 -6.04 7.07
C PRO A 148 -1.48 -5.05 6.33
N GLN A 149 -1.54 -3.79 6.77
CA GLN A 149 -2.35 -2.74 6.18
C GLN A 149 -1.85 -2.37 4.78
N TYR A 150 -0.55 -2.19 4.60
CA TYR A 150 0.03 -1.89 3.29
C TYR A 150 -0.12 -3.06 2.32
N LYS A 151 0.10 -4.30 2.78
CA LYS A 151 -0.13 -5.50 1.97
C LYS A 151 -1.57 -5.59 1.49
N GLN A 152 -2.54 -5.34 2.38
CA GLN A 152 -3.95 -5.30 2.03
C GLN A 152 -4.24 -4.21 0.99
N TYR A 153 -3.73 -2.99 1.21
CA TYR A 153 -3.85 -1.87 0.28
C TYR A 153 -3.32 -2.21 -1.12
N ARG A 154 -2.10 -2.77 -1.20
CA ARG A 154 -1.47 -3.17 -2.45
C ARG A 154 -2.30 -4.18 -3.21
N LEU A 155 -2.83 -5.18 -2.51
CA LEU A 155 -3.70 -6.20 -3.10
C LEU A 155 -5.00 -5.61 -3.67
N THR A 156 -5.61 -4.66 -2.96
CA THR A 156 -6.79 -3.94 -3.46
C THR A 156 -6.48 -3.13 -4.73
N LYS A 157 -5.35 -2.42 -4.77
CA LYS A 157 -4.94 -1.66 -5.97
C LYS A 157 -4.72 -2.55 -7.19
N ILE A 158 -4.28 -3.78 -6.99
CA ILE A 158 -4.13 -4.77 -8.07
C ILE A 158 -5.48 -5.23 -8.59
N THR A 159 -6.44 -5.51 -7.71
CA THR A 159 -7.80 -5.89 -8.13
C THR A 159 -8.50 -4.78 -8.90
N GLU A 160 -8.25 -3.52 -8.56
CA GLU A 160 -8.80 -2.36 -9.29
C GLU A 160 -8.15 -2.22 -10.68
N LYS A 161 -6.85 -2.50 -10.79
CA LYS A 161 -6.07 -2.27 -12.02
C LYS A 161 -6.14 -3.40 -13.03
N PHE A 162 -6.32 -4.65 -12.59
CA PHE A 162 -6.26 -5.83 -13.44
C PHE A 162 -7.56 -6.62 -13.41
N PRO A 163 -8.65 -6.14 -14.05
CA PRO A 163 -9.96 -6.80 -13.98
C PRO A 163 -9.99 -8.22 -14.57
N GLU A 164 -9.03 -8.58 -15.45
CA GLU A 164 -8.93 -9.93 -16.03
C GLU A 164 -7.87 -10.82 -15.35
N LEU A 165 -7.04 -10.25 -14.47
CA LEU A 165 -6.00 -10.95 -13.68
C LEU A 165 -5.11 -11.94 -14.47
N GLN A 166 -4.99 -11.77 -15.79
CA GLN A 166 -4.17 -12.64 -16.64
C GLN A 166 -2.67 -12.46 -16.36
N HIS A 167 -2.27 -11.28 -15.87
CA HIS A 167 -0.87 -10.89 -15.64
C HIS A 167 -0.69 -10.15 -14.31
N VAL A 168 -0.90 -10.85 -13.18
CA VAL A 168 -0.62 -10.28 -11.86
C VAL A 168 0.91 -10.15 -11.68
N PRO A 169 1.46 -8.97 -11.31
CA PRO A 169 2.89 -8.79 -11.13
C PRO A 169 3.47 -9.75 -10.08
N LYS A 170 4.68 -10.28 -10.31
CA LYS A 170 5.28 -11.30 -9.42
C LYS A 170 5.65 -10.74 -8.05
N GLU A 171 5.88 -9.44 -7.96
CA GLU A 171 6.24 -8.70 -6.75
C GLU A 171 5.11 -8.68 -5.72
N VAL A 172 3.90 -9.03 -6.14
CA VAL A 172 2.70 -9.17 -5.29
C VAL A 172 2.74 -10.43 -4.45
N PHE A 173 3.43 -11.46 -4.94
CA PHE A 173 3.44 -12.77 -4.32
C PHE A 173 4.55 -12.85 -3.28
N ALA A 174 4.18 -13.25 -2.06
CA ALA A 174 5.17 -13.67 -1.08
C ALA A 174 5.98 -14.86 -1.60
N VAL A 175 7.27 -14.89 -1.26
CA VAL A 175 8.18 -15.96 -1.67
C VAL A 175 7.68 -17.31 -1.15
N ASP A 176 7.74 -18.35 -2.00
CA ASP A 176 7.41 -19.71 -1.56
C ASP A 176 8.37 -20.13 -0.42
N PRO A 177 7.87 -20.39 0.81
CA PRO A 177 8.72 -20.77 1.93
C PRO A 177 9.37 -22.14 1.75
N ALA A 178 9.00 -22.94 0.75
CA ALA A 178 9.76 -24.13 0.37
C ALA A 178 11.15 -23.79 -0.21
N ASN A 179 11.32 -22.57 -0.74
CA ASN A 179 12.52 -22.12 -1.43
C ASN A 179 13.41 -21.19 -0.58
N SER A 180 13.00 -20.86 0.65
CA SER A 180 13.72 -19.93 1.53
C SER A 180 13.75 -20.42 2.97
N LYS A 181 14.90 -20.29 3.64
CA LYS A 181 15.03 -20.55 5.08
C LYS A 181 14.72 -19.29 5.89
N SER A 182 14.17 -19.45 7.08
CA SER A 182 13.96 -18.38 8.06
C SER A 182 13.65 -18.94 9.43
N SER A 183 13.94 -18.17 10.47
CA SER A 183 13.56 -18.41 11.86
C SER A 183 12.10 -18.07 12.18
N GLU A 184 11.41 -17.41 11.26
CA GLU A 184 10.03 -16.97 11.41
C GLU A 184 9.05 -18.14 11.59
N VAL A 185 7.97 -17.90 12.33
CA VAL A 185 6.87 -18.85 12.47
C VAL A 185 6.31 -19.20 11.09
N SER A 186 6.19 -20.50 10.83
CA SER A 186 5.80 -21.03 9.53
C SER A 186 4.58 -21.93 9.65
N TYR A 187 3.79 -21.99 8.59
CA TYR A 187 2.53 -22.71 8.55
C TYR A 187 2.62 -23.82 7.52
N ARG A 188 2.36 -25.07 7.95
CA ARG A 188 2.59 -26.27 7.12
C ARG A 188 1.30 -27.00 6.85
N CYS A 189 1.19 -27.63 5.68
CA CYS A 189 0.08 -28.52 5.37
C CYS A 189 0.02 -29.66 6.39
N ARG A 190 -1.13 -29.85 7.03
CA ARG A 190 -1.34 -30.89 8.05
C ARG A 190 -1.18 -32.32 7.50
N LYS A 191 -1.48 -32.53 6.21
CA LYS A 191 -1.39 -33.84 5.55
C LYS A 191 0.04 -34.24 5.18
N CYS A 192 0.82 -33.34 4.58
CA CYS A 192 2.12 -33.70 3.97
C CYS A 192 3.32 -32.92 4.52
N ARG A 193 3.08 -32.04 5.50
CA ARG A 193 4.07 -31.20 6.19
C ARG A 193 4.85 -30.23 5.30
N ARG A 194 4.43 -30.01 4.04
CA ARG A 194 4.99 -28.94 3.21
C ARG A 194 4.69 -27.58 3.84
N THR A 195 5.70 -26.72 3.97
CA THR A 195 5.53 -25.32 4.36
C THR A 195 4.77 -24.55 3.28
N LEU A 196 3.74 -23.81 3.68
CA LEU A 196 2.80 -23.12 2.79
C LEU A 196 2.99 -21.61 2.86
N PHE A 197 3.05 -21.03 4.05
CA PHE A 197 3.22 -19.59 4.22
C PHE A 197 3.90 -19.29 5.55
N ARG A 198 4.22 -18.02 5.78
CA ARG A 198 4.89 -17.52 6.98
C ARG A 198 3.98 -16.58 7.74
N HIS A 199 4.32 -16.29 8.99
CA HIS A 199 3.50 -15.41 9.83
C HIS A 199 3.34 -14.00 9.23
N SER A 200 4.37 -13.45 8.63
CA SER A 200 4.37 -12.19 7.89
C SER A 200 3.39 -12.17 6.72
N SER A 201 2.99 -13.33 6.20
CA SER A 201 1.98 -13.41 5.14
C SER A 201 0.56 -13.19 5.66
N ILE A 202 0.31 -13.21 6.97
CA ILE A 202 -1.03 -13.11 7.55
C ILE A 202 -1.54 -11.66 7.51
N LEU A 203 -2.69 -11.47 6.86
CA LEU A 203 -3.45 -10.22 6.81
C LEU A 203 -4.46 -10.21 7.96
N SER A 204 -4.07 -9.55 9.05
CA SER A 204 -4.92 -9.44 10.25
C SER A 204 -6.07 -8.48 10.02
N HIS A 205 -7.22 -8.78 10.63
CA HIS A 205 -8.42 -7.94 10.56
C HIS A 205 -9.13 -7.90 11.92
N SER A 206 -9.83 -6.80 12.20
CA SER A 206 -10.70 -6.69 13.36
C SER A 206 -11.97 -7.52 13.18
N VAL A 207 -12.57 -7.97 14.29
CA VAL A 207 -13.87 -8.65 14.29
C VAL A 207 -14.91 -7.76 13.62
N GLY A 208 -15.73 -8.32 12.74
CA GLY A 208 -16.73 -7.56 11.99
C GLY A 208 -18.10 -7.58 12.65
N ASP A 209 -18.93 -6.61 12.28
CA ASP A 209 -20.32 -6.48 12.73
C ASP A 209 -21.31 -7.36 11.94
N GLY A 210 -20.81 -8.41 11.28
CA GLY A 210 -21.59 -9.24 10.35
C GLY A 210 -22.61 -10.17 11.02
N ALA A 211 -23.62 -10.58 10.25
CA ALA A 211 -24.81 -11.35 10.66
C ALA A 211 -24.58 -12.72 11.35
N PHE A 212 -23.32 -13.18 11.49
CA PHE A 212 -22.97 -14.45 12.13
C PHE A 212 -22.73 -14.37 13.64
N GLN A 213 -22.94 -13.22 14.28
CA GLN A 213 -22.84 -13.09 15.75
C GLN A 213 -23.80 -14.04 16.50
N HIS A 214 -24.90 -14.48 15.88
CA HIS A 214 -25.93 -15.29 16.53
C HIS A 214 -25.63 -16.79 16.69
N LYS A 215 -24.43 -17.29 16.32
CA LYS A 215 -24.12 -18.74 16.45
C LYS A 215 -23.05 -19.14 17.45
N LYS A 216 -22.67 -18.28 18.41
CA LYS A 216 -21.92 -18.70 19.61
C LYS A 216 -22.34 -17.94 20.87
N SER A 217 -23.60 -18.09 21.26
CA SER A 217 -23.96 -17.93 22.67
C SER A 217 -24.03 -19.32 23.30
N SER A 218 -22.92 -19.75 23.89
CA SER A 218 -22.94 -20.73 24.97
C SER A 218 -22.05 -20.18 26.08
N ASN A 219 -22.70 -19.54 27.05
CA ASN A 219 -22.33 -19.40 28.45
C ASN A 219 -20.86 -19.68 28.80
N LEU A 220 -20.09 -18.61 29.05
CA LEU A 220 -19.17 -18.52 30.18
C LEU A 220 -18.56 -17.11 30.20
N SER A 221 -18.68 -16.47 31.36
CA SER A 221 -18.11 -15.19 31.71
C SER A 221 -16.61 -15.13 31.41
N GLY A 222 -16.20 -14.30 30.46
CA GLY A 222 -14.81 -14.03 30.13
C GLY A 222 -14.71 -13.36 28.76
N LYS A 223 -13.90 -12.30 28.64
CA LYS A 223 -13.58 -11.64 27.37
C LYS A 223 -12.89 -12.64 26.40
N GLY A 224 -13.67 -13.48 25.72
CA GLY A 224 -13.18 -14.41 24.72
C GLY A 224 -13.04 -13.70 23.39
N LEU A 225 -11.82 -13.43 22.93
CA LEU A 225 -11.56 -13.02 21.54
C LEU A 225 -12.20 -14.05 20.59
N VAL A 226 -13.03 -13.59 19.66
CA VAL A 226 -13.55 -14.44 18.59
C VAL A 226 -12.37 -14.94 17.75
N GLN A 227 -12.03 -16.22 17.87
CA GLN A 227 -10.97 -16.81 17.06
C GLN A 227 -11.52 -17.20 15.67
N CYS A 228 -10.97 -16.58 14.63
CA CYS A 228 -11.32 -16.88 13.25
C CYS A 228 -10.98 -18.33 12.88
N THR A 229 -11.80 -18.95 12.03
CA THR A 229 -11.62 -20.34 11.58
C THR A 229 -10.63 -20.49 10.42
N SER A 230 -10.15 -19.37 9.89
CA SER A 230 -9.25 -19.30 8.75
C SER A 230 -8.22 -18.20 8.92
N TYR A 231 -7.04 -18.43 8.35
CA TYR A 231 -6.04 -17.40 8.09
C TYR A 231 -6.34 -16.73 6.75
N PHE A 232 -6.35 -15.40 6.73
CA PHE A 232 -6.31 -14.62 5.51
C PHE A 232 -4.86 -14.21 5.28
N ILE A 233 -4.35 -14.44 4.08
CA ILE A 233 -2.95 -14.20 3.76
C ILE A 233 -2.78 -13.40 2.47
N GLU A 234 -1.61 -12.79 2.29
CA GLU A 234 -1.17 -12.35 0.96
C GLU A 234 -0.93 -13.58 0.07
N PRO A 235 -1.12 -13.48 -1.26
CA PRO A 235 -0.87 -14.59 -2.16
C PRO A 235 0.60 -14.99 -2.11
N VAL A 236 0.86 -16.29 -2.10
CA VAL A 236 2.23 -16.85 -2.09
C VAL A 236 2.52 -17.43 -3.48
N GLN A 237 3.77 -17.39 -3.93
CA GLN A 237 4.18 -17.83 -5.28
C GLN A 237 3.63 -19.21 -5.70
N TRP A 238 3.53 -20.18 -4.78
CA TRP A 238 2.97 -21.50 -5.13
C TRP A 238 1.48 -21.47 -5.49
N MET A 239 0.76 -20.40 -5.16
CA MET A 239 -0.65 -20.19 -5.50
C MET A 239 -0.83 -19.65 -6.92
N GLU A 240 0.20 -19.03 -7.52
CA GLU A 240 0.13 -18.36 -8.83
C GLU A 240 -0.62 -19.18 -9.90
N PRO A 241 -0.35 -20.48 -10.11
CA PRO A 241 -1.07 -21.26 -11.12
C PRO A 241 -2.58 -21.41 -10.89
N ALA A 242 -3.04 -21.28 -9.64
CA ALA A 242 -4.47 -21.37 -9.30
C ALA A 242 -5.19 -20.02 -9.37
N LEU A 243 -4.45 -18.90 -9.38
CA LEU A 243 -5.01 -17.55 -9.27
C LEU A 243 -5.17 -16.84 -10.61
N LEU A 244 -4.33 -17.16 -11.60
CA LEU A 244 -4.29 -16.43 -12.87
C LEU A 244 -5.52 -16.73 -13.74
N GLY A 245 -6.13 -15.65 -14.26
CA GLY A 245 -7.25 -15.72 -15.20
C GLY A 245 -8.60 -16.13 -14.61
N VAL A 246 -8.72 -16.20 -13.28
CA VAL A 246 -9.98 -16.55 -12.58
C VAL A 246 -10.23 -15.65 -11.38
N MET A 247 -11.51 -15.39 -11.07
CA MET A 247 -11.92 -14.48 -9.97
C MET A 247 -12.05 -15.17 -8.61
N ASP A 248 -12.28 -16.48 -8.60
CA ASP A 248 -12.37 -17.27 -7.37
C ASP A 248 -11.97 -18.73 -7.65
N GLY A 249 -11.70 -19.47 -6.59
CA GLY A 249 -11.34 -20.87 -6.71
C GLY A 249 -10.85 -21.53 -5.44
N GLN A 250 -10.34 -22.76 -5.58
CA GLN A 250 -9.83 -23.55 -4.47
C GLN A 250 -8.31 -23.45 -4.36
N LEU A 251 -7.81 -23.38 -3.14
CA LEU A 251 -6.38 -23.47 -2.84
C LEU A 251 -6.04 -24.91 -2.44
N LEU A 252 -5.24 -25.59 -3.27
CA LEU A 252 -4.78 -26.95 -3.06
C LEU A 252 -3.32 -26.97 -2.62
N CYS A 253 -2.95 -27.90 -1.75
CA CYS A 253 -1.55 -28.06 -1.37
C CYS A 253 -0.71 -28.53 -2.57
N PRO A 254 0.36 -27.81 -2.95
CA PRO A 254 1.13 -28.12 -4.16
C PRO A 254 1.95 -29.43 -4.06
N LYS A 255 2.04 -30.05 -2.88
CA LYS A 255 2.71 -31.36 -2.68
C LYS A 255 1.76 -32.55 -2.66
N CYS A 256 0.56 -32.41 -2.11
CA CYS A 256 -0.33 -33.58 -1.85
C CYS A 256 -1.78 -33.39 -2.30
N ASN A 257 -2.05 -32.27 -2.97
CA ASN A 257 -3.33 -31.89 -3.56
C ASN A 257 -4.52 -31.83 -2.58
N SER A 258 -4.28 -31.86 -1.26
CA SER A 258 -5.35 -31.68 -0.29
C SER A 258 -5.88 -30.25 -0.33
N LYS A 259 -7.20 -30.09 -0.29
CA LYS A 259 -7.84 -28.77 -0.15
C LYS A 259 -7.43 -28.08 1.15
N LEU A 260 -6.86 -26.88 1.02
CA LEU A 260 -6.41 -26.03 2.13
C LEU A 260 -7.40 -24.92 2.43
N GLY A 261 -8.07 -24.41 1.40
CA GLY A 261 -9.06 -23.34 1.50
C GLY A 261 -9.51 -22.85 0.13
N SER A 262 -9.70 -21.55 -0.02
CA SER A 262 -10.25 -20.90 -1.22
C SER A 262 -9.72 -19.48 -1.35
N PHE A 263 -9.89 -18.89 -2.53
CA PHE A 263 -9.67 -17.47 -2.75
C PHE A 263 -10.85 -16.84 -3.48
N ASN A 264 -11.03 -15.54 -3.31
CA ASN A 264 -11.96 -14.70 -4.04
C ASN A 264 -11.37 -13.29 -4.15
N TRP A 265 -11.13 -12.84 -5.37
CA TRP A 265 -10.57 -11.52 -5.65
C TRP A 265 -11.55 -10.37 -5.30
N CYS A 266 -12.86 -10.62 -5.35
CA CYS A 266 -13.89 -9.68 -4.88
C CYS A 266 -14.03 -9.67 -3.35
N GLY A 267 -13.38 -10.62 -2.67
CA GLY A 267 -13.42 -10.78 -1.22
C GLY A 267 -14.39 -11.84 -0.74
N ASP A 268 -14.31 -12.14 0.55
CA ASP A 268 -15.13 -13.13 1.23
C ASP A 268 -15.37 -12.72 2.68
N GLN A 269 -16.44 -13.24 3.30
CA GLN A 269 -16.76 -12.96 4.69
C GLN A 269 -16.06 -13.96 5.63
N CYS A 270 -15.22 -13.44 6.51
CA CYS A 270 -14.62 -14.24 7.57
C CYS A 270 -15.70 -14.74 8.56
N SER A 271 -15.43 -15.87 9.23
CA SER A 271 -16.29 -16.40 10.29
C SER A 271 -16.52 -15.45 11.48
N CYS A 272 -15.70 -14.41 11.63
CA CYS A 272 -15.91 -13.35 12.61
C CYS A 272 -16.86 -12.23 12.12
N GLY A 273 -17.42 -12.34 10.91
CA GLY A 273 -18.31 -11.37 10.30
C GLY A 273 -17.62 -10.29 9.45
N ARG A 274 -16.29 -10.17 9.50
CA ARG A 274 -15.53 -9.17 8.73
C ARG A 274 -15.43 -9.55 7.25
N TRP A 275 -15.73 -8.59 6.37
CA TRP A 275 -15.45 -8.72 4.93
C TRP A 275 -13.97 -8.44 4.65
N VAL A 276 -13.31 -9.32 3.90
CA VAL A 276 -11.89 -9.19 3.52
C VAL A 276 -11.79 -9.20 2.00
N THR A 277 -11.18 -8.17 1.40
CA THR A 277 -11.02 -8.05 -0.06
C THR A 277 -9.61 -7.59 -0.45
N PRO A 278 -8.91 -8.32 -1.33
CA PRO A 278 -9.22 -9.68 -1.78
C PRO A 278 -9.05 -10.71 -0.66
N ALA A 279 -9.70 -11.86 -0.77
CA ALA A 279 -9.65 -12.93 0.22
C ALA A 279 -8.83 -14.12 -0.29
N PHE A 280 -7.68 -14.41 0.35
CA PHE A 280 -6.96 -15.68 0.17
C PHE A 280 -6.98 -16.44 1.50
N GLN A 281 -7.88 -17.41 1.60
CA GLN A 281 -8.26 -18.04 2.84
C GLN A 281 -7.68 -19.45 2.96
N LEU A 282 -6.95 -19.74 4.05
CA LEU A 282 -6.57 -21.09 4.44
C LEU A 282 -7.22 -21.48 5.77
N HIS A 283 -7.91 -22.61 5.80
CA HIS A 283 -8.58 -23.08 7.01
C HIS A 283 -7.59 -23.51 8.08
N CYS A 284 -7.78 -23.03 9.32
CA CYS A 284 -6.90 -23.33 10.44
C CYS A 284 -6.80 -24.85 10.70
N ASN A 285 -7.85 -25.64 10.45
CA ASN A 285 -7.82 -27.08 10.67
C ASN A 285 -7.03 -27.88 9.61
N ARG A 286 -6.62 -27.25 8.50
CA ARG A 286 -5.83 -27.85 7.41
C ARG A 286 -4.33 -27.54 7.49
N VAL A 287 -3.94 -26.67 8.43
CA VAL A 287 -2.61 -26.09 8.51
C VAL A 287 -2.11 -26.12 9.95
N ASP A 288 -0.86 -26.52 10.17
CA ASP A 288 -0.24 -26.54 11.49
C ASP A 288 0.78 -25.40 11.60
N GLU A 289 0.70 -24.62 12.69
CA GLU A 289 1.68 -23.61 13.07
C GLU A 289 2.94 -24.27 13.63
N ILE A 290 4.10 -23.90 13.10
CA ILE A 290 5.40 -24.39 13.53
C ILE A 290 6.26 -23.21 13.96
N ARG A 291 6.59 -23.19 15.26
CA ARG A 291 7.56 -22.26 15.83
C ARG A 291 8.92 -22.94 15.85
N LEU A 292 9.92 -22.31 15.23
CA LEU A 292 11.31 -22.75 15.41
C LEU A 292 11.72 -22.40 16.83
N MET A 293 11.69 -23.37 17.73
CA MET A 293 12.33 -23.22 19.03
C MET A 293 13.84 -23.21 18.79
N ASN A 294 14.48 -22.08 19.02
CA ASN A 294 15.93 -22.03 19.17
C ASN A 294 16.29 -22.91 20.37
N LEU A 295 16.65 -24.15 20.12
CA LEU A 295 17.39 -24.95 21.10
C LEU A 295 18.79 -24.34 21.16
N GLN A 296 18.97 -23.34 22.03
CA GLN A 296 20.30 -22.98 22.52
C GLN A 296 20.86 -24.24 23.20
N LYS A 297 21.81 -24.88 22.52
CA LYS A 297 22.74 -25.84 23.13
C LYS A 297 24.03 -25.10 23.45
#